data_AF-A0A7W4FIG3-F1
#
_entry.id   AF-A0A7W4FIG3-F1
#
_cell.length_a   1.000
_cell.length_b   1.000
_cell.length_c   1.000
_cell.angle_alpha   90.00
_cell.angle_beta   90.00
_cell.angle_gamma   90.00
#
_symmetry.space_group_name_H-M   'P 1'
#
loop_
_entity.id
_entity.type
_entity.pdbx_description
1 polymer ?
#
loop_
_entity_poly.entity_id
_entity_poly.type
_entity_poly.pdbx_seq_one_letter_code
_entity_poly.pdbx_strand_id
1 'polypeptide(L)'
;MMRKLWQVVVYLMIFCVGFVAGLYTLPILTAPPSPSKLELATHAQQALYSGEFKADLAGSDALHYGNGQVRLTNAMISFDGTLSPGPDYQLYLANRFIDNEADFLAYKGTMTRVASVNTFDGFIIKVPADINIARFNTVIVWCESFEQFITAAQYQ
;
A
#
# COMPACT_ATOMS: atom_id res chain seq x y z
N MET A 1 9.36 38.03 -30.08
CA MET A 1 8.97 36.61 -30.23
C MET A 1 9.43 35.77 -29.04
N MET A 2 10.72 35.78 -28.67
CA MET A 2 11.28 35.01 -27.53
C MET A 2 10.58 35.23 -26.18
N ARG A 3 10.19 36.46 -25.81
CA ARG A 3 9.51 36.72 -24.52
C ARG A 3 8.17 35.98 -24.37
N LYS A 4 7.37 35.94 -25.44
CA LYS A 4 6.08 35.24 -25.45
C LYS A 4 6.28 33.72 -25.38
N LEU A 5 7.28 33.20 -26.09
CA LEU A 5 7.66 31.79 -26.02
C LEU A 5 8.07 31.40 -24.60
N TRP A 6 8.91 32.21 -23.95
CA TRP A 6 9.33 31.99 -22.56
C TRP A 6 8.14 31.97 -21.59
N GLN A 7 7.21 32.91 -21.72
CA GLN A 7 6.00 32.95 -20.89
C GLN A 7 5.17 31.67 -21.05
N VAL A 8 4.97 31.19 -22.29
CA VAL A 8 4.25 29.94 -22.56
C VAL A 8 4.94 28.75 -21.91
N VAL A 9 6.27 28.64 -22.03
CA VAL A 9 7.04 27.56 -21.38
C VAL A 9 6.87 27.58 -19.87
N VAL A 10 6.97 28.76 -19.25
CA VAL A 10 6.77 28.91 -17.80
C VAL A 10 5.35 28.52 -17.40
N TYR A 11 4.32 28.93 -18.13
CA TYR A 11 2.94 28.56 -17.83
C TYR A 11 2.67 27.06 -17.97
N LEU A 12 3.24 26.43 -19.00
CA LEU A 12 3.15 24.99 -19.17
C LEU A 12 3.85 24.26 -18.01
N MET A 13 5.02 24.72 -17.57
CA MET A 13 5.69 24.12 -16.41
C MET A 13 4.86 24.26 -15.13
N ILE A 14 4.32 25.44 -14.84
CA ILE A 14 3.46 25.66 -13.66
C ILE A 14 2.22 24.75 -13.73
N PHE A 15 1.57 24.66 -14.90
CA PHE A 15 0.42 23.78 -15.10
C PHE A 15 0.79 22.31 -14.86
N CYS A 16 1.88 21.81 -15.46
CA CYS A 16 2.32 20.43 -15.28
C CYS A 16 2.63 20.12 -13.81
N VAL A 17 3.33 21.01 -13.11
CA VAL A 17 3.63 20.84 -11.68
C VAL A 17 2.34 20.80 -10.86
N GLY A 18 1.41 21.73 -11.09
CA GLY A 18 0.13 21.76 -10.40
C GLY A 18 -0.73 20.51 -10.68
N PHE A 19 -0.73 20.04 -11.92
CA PHE A 19 -1.44 18.83 -12.32
C PHE A 19 -0.88 17.58 -11.63
N VAL A 20 0.44 17.39 -11.66
CA VAL A 20 1.10 16.27 -10.98
C VAL A 20 0.87 16.33 -9.47
N ALA A 21 1.03 17.49 -8.83
CA ALA A 21 0.73 17.65 -7.41
C ALA A 21 -0.73 17.32 -7.07
N GLY A 22 -1.67 17.70 -7.94
CA GLY A 22 -3.08 17.33 -7.82
C GLY A 22 -3.32 15.82 -7.86
N LEU A 23 -2.69 15.12 -8.80
CA LEU A 23 -2.77 13.66 -8.89
C LEU A 23 -2.22 12.96 -7.63
N TYR A 24 -1.10 13.45 -7.09
CA TYR A 24 -0.50 12.88 -5.87
C TYR A 24 -1.28 13.18 -4.59
N THR A 25 -2.01 14.30 -4.54
CA THR A 25 -2.83 14.67 -3.37
C THR A 25 -4.23 14.06 -3.40
N LEU A 26 -4.73 13.68 -4.58
CA LEU A 26 -6.08 13.15 -4.75
C LEU A 26 -6.35 11.91 -3.86
N PRO A 27 -5.47 10.88 -3.78
CA PRO A 27 -5.71 9.73 -2.92
C PRO A 27 -5.96 10.11 -1.45
N ILE A 28 -5.25 11.11 -0.93
CA ILE A 28 -5.40 11.61 0.44
C ILE A 28 -6.78 12.28 0.61
N LEU A 29 -7.18 13.10 -0.36
CA LEU A 29 -8.44 13.86 -0.31
C LEU A 29 -9.67 12.96 -0.46
N THR A 30 -9.54 11.83 -1.16
CA THR A 30 -10.63 10.90 -1.42
C THR A 30 -10.63 9.68 -0.51
N ALA A 31 -9.60 9.51 0.33
CA ALA A 31 -9.52 8.40 1.26
C ALA A 31 -10.71 8.42 2.23
N PRO A 32 -11.38 7.28 2.46
CA PRO A 32 -12.33 7.17 3.56
C PRO A 32 -11.61 7.32 4.91
N PRO A 33 -12.36 7.55 6.01
CA PRO A 33 -11.78 7.56 7.35
C PRO A 33 -11.06 6.24 7.67
N SER A 34 -9.85 6.32 8.23
CA SER A 34 -9.14 5.16 8.77
C SER A 34 -9.85 4.58 10.00
N PRO A 35 -9.65 3.29 10.31
CA PRO A 35 -10.10 2.69 11.55
C PRO A 35 -9.54 3.42 12.78
N SER A 36 -10.29 3.41 13.87
CA SER A 36 -9.81 3.93 15.15
C SER A 36 -8.75 3.02 15.79
N LYS A 37 -7.89 3.60 16.64
CA LYS A 37 -6.92 2.82 17.43
C LYS A 37 -7.56 1.74 18.29
N LEU A 38 -8.78 1.98 18.80
CA LEU A 38 -9.50 0.99 19.59
C LEU A 38 -9.91 -0.21 18.72
N GLU A 39 -10.45 0.04 17.52
CA GLU A 39 -10.81 -1.04 16.58
C GLU A 39 -9.59 -1.88 16.19
N LEU A 40 -8.46 -1.22 15.88
CA LEU A 40 -7.20 -1.90 15.58
C LEU A 40 -6.69 -2.73 16.77
N ALA A 41 -6.74 -2.18 17.98
CA ALA A 41 -6.33 -2.88 19.20
C ALA A 41 -7.21 -4.11 19.51
N THR A 42 -8.53 -3.99 19.34
CA THR A 42 -9.46 -5.12 19.48
C THR A 42 -9.14 -6.21 18.47
N HIS A 43 -8.85 -5.83 17.22
CA HIS A 43 -8.45 -6.79 16.18
C HIS A 43 -7.12 -7.49 16.50
N ALA A 44 -6.15 -6.75 17.04
CA ALA A 44 -4.83 -7.27 17.38
C ALA A 44 -4.87 -8.34 18.47
N GLN A 45 -5.83 -8.27 19.42
CA GLN A 45 -5.99 -9.28 20.48
C GLN A 45 -6.42 -10.65 19.95
N GLN A 46 -7.02 -10.69 18.77
CA GLN A 46 -7.52 -11.92 18.14
C GLN A 46 -6.57 -12.47 17.07
N ALA A 47 -5.42 -11.82 16.88
CA ALA A 47 -4.45 -12.14 15.84
C ALA A 47 -3.87 -13.55 16.01
N LEU A 48 -3.91 -14.34 14.95
CA LEU A 48 -3.21 -15.63 14.85
C LEU A 48 -1.77 -15.43 14.44
N TYR A 49 -1.51 -14.42 13.60
CA TYR A 49 -0.20 -14.08 13.10
C TYR A 49 0.07 -12.58 13.19
N SER A 50 1.35 -12.22 13.19
CA SER A 50 1.80 -10.83 13.15
C SER A 50 3.06 -10.68 12.31
N GLY A 51 3.15 -9.57 11.60
CA GLY A 51 4.35 -9.13 10.90
C GLY A 51 4.48 -7.62 10.99
N GLU A 52 5.60 -7.09 10.51
CA GLU A 52 5.90 -5.66 10.54
C GLU A 52 6.21 -5.17 9.13
N PHE A 53 5.47 -4.17 8.66
CA PHE A 53 5.84 -3.38 7.50
C PHE A 53 6.99 -2.45 7.90
N LYS A 54 8.03 -2.43 7.07
CA LYS A 54 9.21 -1.60 7.25
C LYS A 54 9.35 -0.61 6.11
N ALA A 55 9.80 0.59 6.44
CA ALA A 55 9.94 1.68 5.47
C ALA A 55 11.19 1.55 4.58
N ASP A 56 12.14 0.68 4.96
CA ASP A 56 13.46 0.55 4.35
C ASP A 56 13.68 -0.84 3.71
N LEU A 57 12.62 -1.42 3.14
CA LEU A 57 12.72 -2.64 2.32
C LEU A 57 13.41 -2.36 0.99
N ALA A 58 13.86 -3.41 0.30
CA ALA A 58 14.68 -3.29 -0.91
C ALA A 58 14.00 -2.49 -2.05
N GLY A 59 12.68 -2.58 -2.19
CA GLY A 59 11.88 -1.80 -3.15
C GLY A 59 11.22 -0.55 -2.54
N SER A 60 11.48 -0.22 -1.27
CA SER A 60 10.89 0.98 -0.66
C SER A 60 11.73 2.23 -0.91
N ASP A 61 11.06 3.37 -1.05
CA ASP A 61 11.69 4.68 -1.19
C ASP A 61 10.92 5.77 -0.42
N ALA A 62 11.32 7.04 -0.56
CA ALA A 62 10.70 8.17 0.15
C ALA A 62 9.22 8.43 -0.23
N LEU A 63 8.76 7.92 -1.37
CA LEU A 63 7.41 8.04 -1.92
C LEU A 63 6.63 6.72 -1.85
N HIS A 64 7.30 5.57 -1.74
CA HIS A 64 6.71 4.23 -1.72
C HIS A 64 7.19 3.46 -0.49
N TYR A 65 6.45 3.61 0.60
CA TYR A 65 6.79 2.95 1.87
C TYR A 65 5.55 2.61 2.69
N GLY A 66 5.77 1.73 3.68
CA GLY A 66 4.85 1.47 4.77
C GLY A 66 5.60 1.14 6.05
N ASN A 67 5.07 1.57 7.19
CA ASN A 67 5.67 1.31 8.49
C ASN A 67 4.60 1.02 9.54
N GLY A 68 4.71 -0.13 10.21
CA GLY A 68 3.82 -0.49 11.32
C GLY A 68 3.48 -1.97 11.39
N GLN A 69 2.55 -2.30 12.27
CA GLN A 69 2.23 -3.68 12.62
C GLN A 69 1.07 -4.22 11.80
N VAL A 70 1.24 -5.39 11.21
CA VAL A 70 0.19 -6.13 10.52
C VAL A 70 -0.21 -7.33 11.37
N ARG A 71 -1.51 -7.54 11.51
CA ARG A 71 -2.11 -8.62 12.30
C ARG A 71 -3.11 -9.36 11.44
N LEU A 72 -3.07 -10.69 11.48
CA LEU A 72 -3.91 -11.53 10.66
C LEU A 72 -4.73 -12.49 11.51
N THR A 73 -6.01 -12.59 11.18
CA THR A 73 -6.92 -13.66 11.60
C THR A 73 -7.43 -14.35 10.34
N ASN A 74 -8.10 -15.51 10.48
CA ASN A 74 -8.72 -16.16 9.33
C ASN A 74 -9.78 -15.30 8.61
N ALA A 75 -10.33 -14.29 9.29
CA ALA A 75 -11.41 -13.47 8.75
C ALA A 75 -10.95 -12.07 8.30
N MET A 76 -9.82 -11.57 8.83
CA MET A 76 -9.43 -10.16 8.67
C MET A 76 -7.91 -9.99 8.72
N ILE A 77 -7.43 -8.97 8.01
CA ILE A 77 -6.06 -8.45 8.09
C ILE A 77 -6.16 -6.99 8.52
N SER A 78 -5.50 -6.64 9.63
CA SER A 78 -5.45 -5.28 10.13
C SER A 78 -4.02 -4.74 10.13
N PHE A 79 -3.88 -3.46 9.82
CA PHE A 79 -2.62 -2.74 9.86
C PHE A 79 -2.76 -1.51 10.76
N ASP A 80 -1.83 -1.36 11.70
CA ASP A 80 -1.67 -0.18 12.55
C ASP A 80 -0.33 0.48 12.23
N GLY A 81 -0.38 1.61 11.53
CA GLY A 81 0.79 2.30 11.03
C GLY A 81 0.46 3.27 9.90
N THR A 82 1.47 3.66 9.13
CA THR A 82 1.33 4.60 8.01
C THR A 82 1.85 3.98 6.71
N LEU A 83 1.13 4.22 5.63
CA LEU A 83 1.51 3.98 4.25
C LEU A 83 1.70 5.34 3.56
N SER A 84 2.68 5.40 2.66
CA SER A 84 2.67 6.42 1.60
C SER A 84 1.33 6.38 0.84
N PRO A 85 0.75 7.52 0.43
CA PRO A 85 -0.52 7.53 -0.29
C PRO A 85 -0.35 7.19 -1.78
N GLY A 86 -1.30 6.44 -2.34
CA GLY A 86 -1.30 6.11 -3.76
C GLY A 86 -2.69 5.74 -4.30
N PRO A 87 -2.87 5.74 -5.62
CA PRO A 87 -4.19 5.71 -6.24
C PRO A 87 -4.87 4.35 -6.26
N ASP A 88 -4.11 3.26 -6.19
CA ASP A 88 -4.62 1.91 -6.50
C ASP A 88 -3.87 0.83 -5.72
N TYR A 89 -3.89 0.97 -4.39
CA TYR A 89 -3.22 0.00 -3.53
C TYR A 89 -4.05 -1.26 -3.38
N GLN A 90 -3.36 -2.40 -3.46
CA GLN A 90 -3.93 -3.73 -3.37
C GLN A 90 -3.12 -4.53 -2.35
N LEU A 91 -3.85 -5.26 -1.51
CA LEU A 91 -3.27 -6.18 -0.54
C LEU A 91 -3.15 -7.57 -1.16
N TYR A 92 -1.95 -8.13 -1.13
CA TYR A 92 -1.63 -9.46 -1.64
C TYR A 92 -1.11 -10.38 -0.54
N LEU A 93 -1.34 -11.67 -0.71
CA LEU A 93 -0.71 -12.74 0.07
C LEU A 93 0.21 -13.56 -0.83
N ALA A 94 1.42 -13.83 -0.33
CA ALA A 94 2.45 -14.62 -1.00
C ALA A 94 3.00 -15.72 -0.08
N ASN A 95 3.40 -16.85 -0.66
CA ASN A 95 3.98 -17.99 0.06
C ASN A 95 5.50 -17.89 0.27
N ARG A 96 6.07 -16.75 -0.12
CA ARG A 96 7.48 -16.39 0.04
C ARG A 96 7.58 -14.91 0.35
N PHE A 97 8.66 -14.51 0.99
CA PHE A 97 8.97 -13.11 1.21
C PHE A 97 9.37 -12.44 -0.10
N ILE A 98 8.75 -11.29 -0.37
CA ILE A 98 8.97 -10.45 -1.55
C ILE A 98 9.01 -9.01 -1.05
N ASP A 99 10.10 -8.32 -1.32
CA ASP A 99 10.37 -7.00 -0.77
C ASP A 99 10.79 -5.97 -1.84
N ASN A 100 10.57 -6.29 -3.12
CA ASN A 100 10.92 -5.45 -4.27
C ASN A 100 9.98 -5.68 -5.47
N GLU A 101 9.97 -4.72 -6.39
CA GLU A 101 9.13 -4.71 -7.60
C GLU A 101 9.42 -5.86 -8.55
N ALA A 102 10.70 -6.16 -8.79
CA ALA A 102 11.11 -7.14 -9.79
C ALA A 102 10.60 -8.53 -9.40
N ASP A 103 10.77 -8.92 -8.14
CA ASP A 103 10.25 -10.17 -7.62
C ASP A 103 8.72 -10.15 -7.52
N PHE A 104 8.11 -9.02 -7.16
CA PHE A 104 6.64 -8.90 -7.18
C PHE A 104 6.10 -9.23 -8.56
N LEU A 105 6.61 -8.58 -9.62
CA LEU A 105 6.18 -8.80 -10.99
C LEU A 105 6.45 -10.24 -11.45
N ALA A 106 7.60 -10.80 -11.11
CA ALA A 106 7.96 -12.18 -11.48
C ALA A 106 7.03 -13.23 -10.84
N TYR A 107 6.58 -13.00 -9.60
CA TYR A 107 5.79 -13.97 -8.83
C TYR A 107 4.30 -13.60 -8.70
N LYS A 108 3.85 -12.45 -9.21
CA LYS A 108 2.47 -11.95 -9.06
C LYS A 108 1.40 -12.98 -9.41
N GLY A 109 1.60 -13.75 -10.49
CA GLY A 109 0.67 -14.80 -10.93
C GLY A 109 0.50 -15.97 -9.95
N THR A 110 1.36 -16.07 -8.92
CA THR A 110 1.27 -17.07 -7.85
C THR A 110 0.68 -16.51 -6.56
N MET A 111 0.50 -15.20 -6.47
CA MET A 111 -0.01 -14.51 -5.29
C MET A 111 -1.53 -14.47 -5.31
N THR A 112 -2.12 -14.23 -4.14
CA THR A 112 -3.57 -14.06 -4.00
C THR A 112 -3.89 -12.64 -3.61
N ARG A 113 -4.62 -11.93 -4.47
CA ARG A 113 -5.17 -10.61 -4.15
C ARG A 113 -6.29 -10.76 -3.12
N VAL A 114 -6.21 -9.99 -2.03
CA VAL A 114 -7.22 -9.98 -0.96
C VAL A 114 -8.26 -8.90 -1.21
N ALA A 115 -7.83 -7.63 -1.25
CA ALA A 115 -8.71 -6.47 -1.43
C ALA A 115 -7.91 -5.22 -1.81
N SER A 116 -8.63 -4.15 -2.15
CA SER A 116 -8.06 -2.79 -2.24
C SER A 116 -7.79 -2.20 -0.86
N VAL A 117 -6.74 -1.38 -0.76
CA VAL A 117 -6.39 -0.58 0.41
C VAL A 117 -6.61 0.89 0.06
N ASN A 118 -7.55 1.55 0.72
CA ASN A 118 -7.90 2.95 0.41
C ASN A 118 -7.63 3.90 1.60
N THR A 119 -7.06 3.40 2.69
CA THR A 119 -6.70 4.17 3.88
C THR A 119 -5.20 4.03 4.12
N PHE A 120 -4.57 5.13 4.50
CA PHE A 120 -3.09 5.21 4.59
C PHE A 120 -2.59 5.29 6.03
N ASP A 121 -3.45 5.57 7.00
CA ASP A 121 -3.13 5.54 8.44
C ASP A 121 -3.84 4.36 9.11
N GLY A 122 -3.46 3.16 8.71
CA GLY A 122 -4.06 1.91 9.16
C GLY A 122 -5.25 1.45 8.32
N PHE A 123 -5.55 0.14 8.38
CA PHE A 123 -6.71 -0.46 7.71
C PHE A 123 -7.19 -1.73 8.44
N ILE A 124 -8.43 -2.12 8.19
CA ILE A 124 -8.98 -3.43 8.54
C ILE A 124 -9.67 -3.97 7.29
N ILE A 125 -9.17 -5.08 6.76
CA ILE A 125 -9.64 -5.69 5.52
C ILE A 125 -10.19 -7.07 5.81
N LYS A 126 -11.38 -7.37 5.28
CA LYS A 126 -11.96 -8.70 5.33
C LYS A 126 -11.25 -9.64 4.38
N VAL A 127 -10.87 -10.81 4.89
CA VAL A 127 -10.35 -11.92 4.09
C VAL A 127 -11.54 -12.64 3.43
N PRO A 128 -11.58 -12.76 2.10
CA PRO A 128 -12.51 -13.63 1.38
C PRO A 128 -12.52 -15.07 1.93
N ALA A 129 -13.70 -15.69 2.02
CA ALA A 129 -13.87 -16.99 2.68
C ALA A 129 -13.12 -18.16 2.01
N ASP A 130 -12.77 -18.01 0.73
CA ASP A 130 -11.99 -18.95 -0.08
C ASP A 130 -10.47 -18.83 0.14
N ILE A 131 -10.01 -17.78 0.83
CA ILE A 131 -8.59 -17.55 1.10
C ILE A 131 -8.21 -18.15 2.46
N ASN A 132 -7.32 -19.14 2.44
CA ASN A 132 -6.69 -19.69 3.65
C ASN A 132 -5.33 -19.03 3.89
N ILE A 133 -5.27 -18.09 4.82
CA ILE A 133 -4.05 -17.34 5.16
C ILE A 133 -2.89 -18.25 5.62
N ALA A 134 -3.17 -19.42 6.19
CA ALA A 134 -2.11 -20.33 6.65
C ALA A 134 -1.26 -20.92 5.52
N ARG A 135 -1.68 -20.78 4.25
CA ARG A 135 -0.93 -21.22 3.05
C ARG A 135 0.12 -20.22 2.57
N PHE A 136 0.18 -19.04 3.18
CA PHE A 136 1.04 -17.93 2.80
C PHE A 136 1.90 -17.52 3.99
N ASN A 137 3.04 -16.87 3.75
CA ASN A 137 3.89 -16.35 4.84
C ASN A 137 4.08 -14.84 4.79
N THR A 138 3.65 -14.19 3.71
CA THR A 138 3.93 -12.78 3.46
C THR A 138 2.68 -12.04 3.03
N VAL A 139 2.51 -10.84 3.56
CA VAL A 139 1.52 -9.85 3.13
C VAL A 139 2.23 -8.68 2.47
N ILE A 140 1.69 -8.20 1.35
CA ILE A 140 2.33 -7.19 0.50
C ILE A 140 1.29 -6.13 0.14
N VAL A 141 1.68 -4.85 0.19
CA VAL A 141 0.92 -3.75 -0.39
C VAL A 141 1.59 -3.34 -1.70
N TRP A 142 0.81 -3.33 -2.78
CA TRP A 142 1.25 -3.03 -4.14
C TRP A 142 0.36 -1.99 -4.79
N CYS A 143 0.94 -1.04 -5.52
CA CYS A 143 0.19 -0.11 -6.36
C CYS A 143 0.03 -0.68 -7.77
N GLU A 144 -1.17 -1.10 -8.15
CA GLU A 144 -1.44 -1.66 -9.48
C GLU A 144 -1.27 -0.62 -10.60
N SER A 145 -1.83 0.58 -10.41
CA SER A 145 -1.81 1.62 -11.44
C SER A 145 -0.42 2.16 -11.78
N PHE A 146 0.54 2.10 -10.86
CA PHE A 146 1.92 2.60 -11.06
C PHE A 146 2.99 1.52 -11.08
N GLU A 147 2.60 0.26 -10.91
CA GLU A 147 3.51 -0.88 -10.78
C GLU A 147 4.62 -0.64 -9.74
N GLN A 148 4.26 -0.15 -8.55
CA GLN A 148 5.20 0.19 -7.48
C GLN A 148 5.00 -0.70 -6.25
N PHE A 149 6.12 -1.15 -5.67
CA PHE A 149 6.13 -1.86 -4.40
C PHE A 149 6.00 -0.84 -3.26
N ILE A 150 5.08 -1.08 -2.32
CA ILE A 150 4.88 -0.16 -1.20
C ILE A 150 5.55 -0.70 0.06
N THR A 151 5.20 -1.92 0.47
CA THR A 151 5.79 -2.57 1.63
C THR A 151 5.38 -4.05 1.68
N ALA A 152 6.09 -4.84 2.49
CA ALA A 152 5.75 -6.23 2.76
C ALA A 152 6.13 -6.61 4.20
N ALA A 153 5.44 -7.62 4.73
CA ALA A 153 5.72 -8.21 6.02
C ALA A 153 5.63 -9.72 5.93
N GLN A 154 6.67 -10.41 6.38
CA GLN A 154 6.58 -11.82 6.68
C GLN A 154 5.87 -11.98 8.06
N TYR A 155 4.86 -12.84 8.13
CA TYR A 155 4.05 -13.07 9.34
C TYR A 155 4.08 -14.53 9.84
N GLN A 156 4.73 -15.43 9.09
CA GLN A 156 5.08 -16.81 9.48
C GLN A 156 6.57 -17.05 9.21
#